data_AF-A0A4D6KI90-F1
#
_entry.id   AF-A0A4D6KI90-F1
#
_cell.length_a   1.000
_cell.length_b   1.000
_cell.length_c   1.000
_cell.angle_alpha   90.00
_cell.angle_beta   90.00
_cell.angle_gamma   90.00
#
_symmetry.space_group_name_H-M   'P 1'
#
loop_
_entity.id
_entity.type
_entity.pdbx_description
1 polymer ?
#
loop_
_entity_poly.entity_id
_entity_poly.type
_entity_poly.pdbx_seq_one_letter_code
_entity_poly.pdbx_strand_id
1 'polypeptide(L)'
;MEIFYLLCSIVYNFLTSLLLSLILPFNALLRRRESARAASSLSRDEVESVSLYEGTVWHQRRHPVNHSFQYRVRYAFIDLDCARHAPHDHLSPEEARQITDTNGPIFLLTIPPSVGYEQNPLSVYYCYAVEGSTKRLKKCIAEVTNTPWGERVSFVFDPHSDLVAKALHVSPFMDMLGSWNIKASDPGENLTISISVHHPQHGNYFTATLKAKKLSSSPELDHEVFFWLMPHKVAVWIYWHALKLWWKNVRFVQHPRYNIPTYKEEALTRDRTLQCCGFSDDNRHLQHRESDQNCCLDEVSSKNRWFRWRDAKWPWS
;
A
#
# COMPACT_ATOMS: atom_id res chain seq x y z
N MET A 1 -19.40 9.26 -22.89
CA MET A 1 -18.06 8.78 -23.30
C MET A 1 -17.39 7.96 -22.20
N GLU A 2 -17.34 8.43 -20.96
CA GLU A 2 -16.64 7.73 -19.85
C GLU A 2 -17.23 6.36 -19.46
N ILE A 3 -18.56 6.20 -19.38
CA ILE A 3 -19.20 4.91 -19.04
C ILE A 3 -18.92 3.86 -20.10
N PHE A 4 -18.97 4.24 -21.38
CA PHE A 4 -18.68 3.33 -22.49
C PHE A 4 -17.22 2.88 -22.45
N TYR A 5 -16.28 3.81 -22.27
CA TYR A 5 -14.86 3.50 -22.10
C TYR A 5 -14.62 2.53 -20.93
N LEU A 6 -15.27 2.78 -19.78
CA LEU A 6 -15.21 1.91 -18.62
C LEU A 6 -15.72 0.49 -18.93
N LEU A 7 -16.88 0.36 -19.58
CA LEU A 7 -17.44 -0.94 -19.97
C LEU A 7 -16.51 -1.68 -20.94
N CYS A 8 -16.00 -0.99 -21.96
CA CYS A 8 -15.02 -1.56 -22.90
C CYS A 8 -13.76 -2.03 -22.18
N SER A 9 -13.25 -1.25 -21.22
CA SER A 9 -12.10 -1.64 -20.39
C SER A 9 -12.39 -2.89 -19.55
N ILE A 10 -13.55 -2.98 -18.90
CA ILE A 10 -13.93 -4.14 -18.10
C ILE A 10 -13.97 -5.39 -18.98
N VAL A 11 -14.60 -5.29 -20.15
CA VAL A 11 -14.67 -6.40 -21.12
C VAL A 11 -13.27 -6.78 -21.61
N TYR A 12 -12.44 -5.81 -21.98
CA TYR A 12 -11.05 -6.04 -22.40
C TYR A 12 -10.24 -6.76 -21.32
N ASN A 13 -10.25 -6.25 -20.08
CA ASN A 13 -9.53 -6.85 -18.96
C ASN A 13 -10.03 -8.27 -18.65
N PHE A 14 -11.35 -8.50 -18.74
CA PHE A 14 -11.93 -9.83 -18.57
C PHE A 14 -11.44 -10.80 -19.64
N LEU A 15 -11.50 -10.43 -20.92
CA LEU A 15 -11.07 -11.27 -22.03
C LEU A 15 -9.55 -11.55 -21.97
N THR A 16 -8.74 -10.54 -21.71
CA THR A 16 -7.29 -10.67 -21.53
C THR A 16 -6.96 -11.60 -20.36
N SER A 17 -7.62 -11.42 -19.21
CA SER A 17 -7.42 -12.26 -18.03
C SER A 17 -7.85 -13.70 -18.27
N LEU A 18 -8.94 -13.91 -18.99
CA LEU A 18 -9.43 -15.24 -19.36
C LEU A 18 -8.42 -15.95 -20.25
N LEU A 19 -7.97 -15.29 -21.33
CA LEU A 19 -6.99 -15.85 -22.25
C LEU A 19 -5.68 -16.21 -21.55
N LEU A 20 -5.11 -15.28 -20.77
CA LEU A 20 -3.85 -15.51 -20.05
C LEU A 20 -4.00 -16.58 -18.96
N SER A 21 -5.16 -16.67 -18.30
CA SER A 21 -5.44 -17.74 -17.33
C SER A 21 -5.49 -19.12 -17.98
N LEU A 22 -6.01 -19.23 -19.20
CA LEU A 22 -6.05 -20.51 -19.94
C LEU A 22 -4.65 -20.96 -20.38
N ILE A 23 -3.74 -20.02 -20.64
CA ILE A 23 -2.35 -20.31 -21.06
C ILE A 23 -1.44 -20.62 -19.86
N LEU A 24 -1.75 -20.04 -18.69
CA LEU A 24 -0.95 -20.17 -17.45
C LEU A 24 -0.48 -21.60 -17.12
N PRO A 25 -1.33 -22.66 -17.11
CA PRO A 25 -0.86 -24.01 -16.79
C PRO A 25 0.16 -24.54 -17.80
N PHE A 26 0.05 -24.17 -19.08
CA PHE A 26 1.01 -24.57 -20.11
C PHE A 26 2.37 -23.89 -19.87
N ASN A 27 2.37 -22.59 -19.53
CA ASN A 27 3.59 -21.85 -19.20
C ASN A 27 4.26 -22.40 -17.94
N ALA A 28 3.48 -22.72 -16.91
CA ALA A 28 3.99 -23.30 -15.67
C ALA A 28 4.65 -24.68 -15.92
N LEU A 29 4.04 -25.51 -16.77
CA LEU A 29 4.62 -26.80 -17.17
C LEU A 29 5.94 -26.63 -17.95
N LEU A 30 6.02 -25.65 -18.86
CA LEU A 30 7.24 -25.34 -19.60
C LEU A 30 8.36 -24.89 -18.66
N ARG A 31 8.08 -23.93 -17.76
CA ARG A 31 9.06 -23.45 -16.76
C ARG A 31 9.54 -24.53 -15.82
N ARG A 32 8.66 -25.44 -15.38
CA ARG A 32 9.05 -26.57 -14.53
C ARG A 32 10.00 -27.52 -15.27
N ARG A 33 9.79 -27.77 -16.57
CA ARG A 33 10.69 -28.59 -17.39
C ARG A 33 12.05 -27.92 -17.62
N GLU A 34 12.07 -26.61 -17.83
CA GLU A 34 13.31 -25.84 -17.96
C GLU A 34 14.11 -25.81 -16.67
N SER A 35 13.45 -25.58 -15.53
CA SER A 35 14.08 -25.58 -14.21
C SER A 35 14.65 -26.96 -13.85
N ALA A 36 13.93 -28.04 -14.19
CA ALA A 36 14.43 -29.41 -14.01
C ALA A 36 15.69 -29.70 -14.86
N ARG A 37 15.83 -29.06 -16.03
CA ARG A 37 17.04 -29.16 -16.86
C ARG A 37 18.18 -28.29 -16.30
N ALA A 38 17.89 -27.07 -15.84
CA ALA A 38 18.86 -26.12 -15.29
C ALA A 38 19.39 -26.52 -13.90
N ALA A 39 18.62 -27.29 -13.12
CA ALA A 39 19.06 -27.84 -11.83
C ALA A 39 20.28 -28.78 -11.92
N SER A 40 20.69 -29.16 -13.14
CA SER A 40 21.93 -29.92 -13.39
C SER A 40 23.19 -29.04 -13.53
N SER A 41 23.08 -27.71 -13.56
CA SER A 41 24.21 -26.81 -13.87
C SER A 41 24.33 -25.53 -13.02
N LEU A 42 23.71 -25.44 -11.84
CA LEU A 42 23.81 -24.23 -10.98
C LEU A 42 24.33 -24.52 -9.57
N SER A 43 25.31 -23.70 -9.16
CA SER A 43 25.81 -23.58 -7.79
C SER A 43 24.73 -23.02 -6.85
N ARG A 44 24.69 -23.54 -5.62
CA ARG A 44 23.68 -23.32 -4.56
C ARG A 44 23.49 -21.88 -4.02
N ASP A 45 24.07 -20.85 -4.65
CA ASP A 45 24.17 -19.48 -4.10
C ASP A 45 23.27 -18.43 -4.79
N GLU A 46 22.31 -18.83 -5.63
CA GLU A 46 21.26 -17.89 -6.06
C GLU A 46 20.32 -17.60 -4.89
N VAL A 47 20.67 -16.59 -4.09
CA VAL A 47 19.81 -16.02 -3.06
C VAL A 47 18.46 -15.70 -3.69
N GLU A 48 17.40 -16.34 -3.20
CA GLU A 48 16.03 -16.04 -3.63
C GLU A 48 15.73 -14.57 -3.33
N SER A 49 15.79 -13.73 -4.37
CA SER A 49 15.45 -12.30 -4.30
C SER A 49 13.98 -12.04 -3.97
N VAL A 50 13.14 -13.07 -3.93
CA VAL A 50 11.71 -12.96 -3.65
C VAL A 50 11.31 -13.98 -2.58
N SER A 51 10.75 -13.48 -1.49
CA SER A 51 10.04 -14.28 -0.50
C SER A 51 8.53 -14.10 -0.67
N LEU A 52 7.76 -15.17 -0.47
CA LEU A 52 6.31 -15.13 -0.59
C LEU A 52 5.64 -15.07 0.78
N TYR A 53 4.65 -14.18 0.91
CA TYR A 53 3.84 -14.05 2.11
C TYR A 53 2.39 -14.38 1.80
N GLU A 54 1.77 -15.18 2.65
CA GLU A 54 0.33 -15.41 2.62
C GLU A 54 -0.30 -14.95 3.94
N GLY A 55 -1.43 -14.26 3.84
CA GLY A 55 -2.04 -13.64 5.00
C GLY A 55 -3.49 -13.24 4.82
N THR A 56 -3.94 -12.40 5.73
CA THR A 56 -5.29 -11.87 5.78
C THR A 56 -5.24 -10.36 5.99
N VAL A 57 -6.05 -9.64 5.22
CA VAL A 57 -6.39 -8.24 5.49
C VAL A 57 -7.71 -8.21 6.24
N TRP A 58 -7.75 -7.54 7.38
CA TRP A 58 -8.95 -7.28 8.17
C TRP A 58 -9.26 -5.79 8.18
N HIS A 59 -10.50 -5.43 7.84
CA HIS A 59 -11.00 -4.06 7.86
C HIS A 59 -12.11 -3.93 8.90
N GLN A 60 -12.09 -2.84 9.65
CA GLN A 60 -13.10 -2.47 10.62
C GLN A 60 -13.43 -1.00 10.47
N ARG A 61 -14.67 -0.73 10.08
CA ARG A 61 -15.30 0.60 10.14
C ARG A 61 -16.22 0.64 11.36
N ARG A 62 -16.13 1.71 12.15
CA ARG A 62 -16.97 1.96 13.33
C ARG A 62 -18.04 3.03 13.07
N HIS A 63 -17.80 3.97 12.16
CA HIS A 63 -18.71 5.07 11.82
C HIS A 63 -18.83 5.28 10.29
N PRO A 64 -19.99 5.75 9.75
CA PRO A 64 -21.27 5.96 10.45
C PRO A 64 -22.03 4.67 10.74
N VAL A 65 -21.70 3.58 10.04
CA VAL A 65 -22.28 2.25 10.26
C VAL A 65 -21.15 1.27 10.54
N ASN A 66 -21.34 0.41 11.53
CA ASN A 66 -20.39 -0.66 11.81
C ASN A 66 -20.34 -1.64 10.62
N HIS A 67 -19.14 -1.85 10.10
CA HIS A 67 -18.90 -2.77 9.01
C HIS A 67 -17.48 -3.32 9.08
N SER A 68 -17.37 -4.63 9.18
CA SER A 68 -16.08 -5.32 9.18
C SER A 68 -16.08 -6.52 8.26
N PHE A 69 -14.89 -6.86 7.79
CA PHE A 69 -14.67 -7.99 6.90
C PHE A 69 -13.19 -8.35 6.89
N GLN A 70 -12.90 -9.55 6.40
CA GLN A 70 -11.53 -9.99 6.16
C GLN A 70 -11.45 -10.82 4.90
N TYR A 71 -10.30 -10.79 4.24
CA TYR A 71 -10.04 -11.56 3.03
C TYR A 71 -8.58 -12.01 2.96
N ARG A 72 -8.35 -13.17 2.35
CA ARG A 72 -7.00 -13.71 2.14
C ARG A 72 -6.27 -12.92 1.07
N VAL A 73 -4.98 -12.74 1.30
CA VAL A 73 -4.07 -12.02 0.40
C VAL A 73 -2.75 -12.74 0.29
N ARG A 74 -2.09 -12.52 -0.85
CA ARG A 74 -0.74 -13.01 -1.14
C ARG A 74 0.09 -11.81 -1.55
N TYR A 75 1.28 -11.69 -0.99
CA TYR A 75 2.24 -10.62 -1.28
C TYR A 75 3.59 -11.21 -1.67
N ALA A 76 4.25 -10.53 -2.61
CA ALA A 76 5.66 -10.73 -2.87
C ALA A 76 6.45 -9.78 -1.98
N PHE A 77 7.50 -10.29 -1.34
CA PHE A 77 8.49 -9.52 -0.60
C PHE A 77 9.81 -9.63 -1.35
N ILE A 78 10.14 -8.58 -2.09
CA ILE A 78 11.20 -8.55 -3.11
C ILE A 78 12.39 -7.78 -2.54
N ASP A 79 13.56 -8.39 -2.54
CA ASP A 79 14.84 -7.69 -2.36
C ASP A 79 15.15 -6.93 -3.66
N LEU A 80 15.02 -5.61 -3.64
CA LEU A 80 15.20 -4.78 -4.83
C LEU A 80 16.67 -4.68 -5.25
N ASP A 81 17.62 -4.96 -4.35
CA ASP A 81 19.06 -4.94 -4.66
C ASP A 81 19.49 -6.23 -5.36
N CYS A 82 18.84 -7.36 -5.05
CA CYS A 82 19.13 -8.66 -5.65
C CYS A 82 18.21 -9.01 -6.84
N ALA A 83 17.10 -8.28 -7.04
CA ALA A 83 16.15 -8.55 -8.11
C ALA A 83 16.76 -8.26 -9.48
N ARG A 84 16.80 -9.26 -10.36
CA ARG A 84 17.30 -9.10 -11.76
C ARG A 84 16.51 -8.07 -12.57
N HIS A 85 15.24 -7.89 -12.23
CA HIS A 85 14.36 -6.91 -12.86
C HIS A 85 13.62 -6.15 -11.78
N ALA A 86 13.77 -4.83 -11.76
CA ALA A 86 12.96 -3.97 -10.90
C ALA A 86 11.48 -4.10 -11.31
N PRO A 87 10.56 -4.30 -10.35
CA PRO A 87 9.13 -4.27 -10.62
C PRO A 87 8.76 -2.96 -11.35
N HIS A 88 8.03 -3.07 -12.45
CA HIS A 88 7.60 -1.89 -13.20
C HIS A 88 6.78 -0.93 -12.32
N ASP A 89 6.89 0.37 -12.58
CA ASP A 89 6.14 1.46 -11.90
C ASP A 89 6.41 1.64 -10.38
N HIS A 90 7.40 0.92 -9.86
CA HIS A 90 7.90 1.03 -8.49
C HIS A 90 9.20 1.85 -8.42
N LEU A 91 9.51 2.40 -7.24
CA LEU A 91 10.78 3.08 -6.96
C LEU A 91 11.97 2.12 -7.10
N SER A 92 13.07 2.61 -7.66
CA SER A 92 14.37 1.94 -7.62
C SER A 92 14.94 1.92 -6.18
N PRO A 93 15.84 0.96 -5.86
CA PRO A 93 16.49 0.93 -4.55
C PRO A 93 17.31 2.21 -4.27
N GLU A 94 17.94 2.82 -5.29
CA GLU A 94 18.67 4.09 -5.16
C GLU A 94 17.75 5.26 -4.82
N GLU A 95 16.62 5.39 -5.51
CA GLU A 95 15.62 6.43 -5.20
C GLU A 95 15.08 6.27 -3.78
N ALA A 96 14.77 5.03 -3.36
CA ALA A 96 14.26 4.75 -2.03
C ALA A 96 15.27 5.15 -0.94
N ARG A 97 16.56 4.83 -1.12
CA ARG A 97 17.65 5.27 -0.22
C ARG A 97 17.78 6.78 -0.15
N GLN A 98 17.73 7.45 -1.31
CA GLN A 98 17.85 8.91 -1.38
C GLN A 98 16.68 9.60 -0.66
N ILE A 99 15.45 9.10 -0.83
CA ILE A 99 14.25 9.64 -0.18
C ILE A 99 14.31 9.45 1.34
N THR A 100 14.84 8.33 1.82
CA THR A 100 14.78 7.94 3.24
C THR A 100 16.06 8.20 4.03
N ASP A 101 17.12 8.68 3.37
CA ASP A 101 18.44 8.89 3.96
C ASP A 101 18.95 7.63 4.67
N THR A 102 18.87 6.50 3.95
CA THR A 102 19.35 5.18 4.39
C THR A 102 20.43 4.63 3.46
N ASN A 103 21.27 3.74 4.00
CA ASN A 103 22.45 3.19 3.34
C ASN A 103 22.41 1.65 3.23
N GLY A 104 21.35 1.00 3.69
CA GLY A 104 21.20 -0.46 3.68
C GLY A 104 20.35 -0.99 2.52
N PRO A 105 20.00 -2.29 2.56
CA PRO A 105 19.18 -2.91 1.53
C PRO A 105 17.73 -2.41 1.54
N ILE A 106 17.09 -2.47 0.38
CA ILE A 106 15.69 -2.05 0.18
C ILE A 106 14.83 -3.24 -0.21
N PHE A 107 13.75 -3.46 0.53
CA PHE A 107 12.79 -4.51 0.22
C PHE A 107 11.42 -3.93 -0.12
N LEU A 108 10.72 -4.54 -1.06
CA LEU A 108 9.38 -4.15 -1.49
C LEU A 108 8.37 -5.25 -1.16
N LEU A 109 7.36 -4.90 -0.37
CA LEU A 109 6.15 -5.70 -0.20
C LEU A 109 5.07 -5.20 -1.16
N THR A 110 4.64 -6.03 -2.10
CA THR A 110 3.67 -5.66 -3.15
C THR A 110 2.80 -6.84 -3.59
N ILE A 111 1.67 -6.58 -4.23
CA ILE A 111 0.89 -7.59 -4.96
C ILE A 111 1.27 -7.47 -6.44
N PRO A 112 2.00 -8.44 -7.02
CA PRO A 112 2.35 -8.41 -8.43
C PRO A 112 1.11 -8.43 -9.34
N PRO A 113 1.19 -7.83 -10.55
CA PRO A 113 0.18 -8.04 -11.59
C PRO A 113 0.00 -9.53 -11.88
N SER A 114 -1.22 -9.91 -12.24
CA SER A 114 -1.54 -11.30 -12.61
C SER A 114 -2.48 -11.29 -13.80
N VAL A 115 -2.17 -12.14 -14.79
CA VAL A 115 -3.01 -12.38 -15.98
C VAL A 115 -3.52 -11.07 -16.63
N GLY A 116 -2.63 -10.08 -16.78
CA GLY A 116 -2.94 -8.82 -17.46
C GLY A 116 -3.84 -7.85 -16.68
N TYR A 117 -3.83 -7.96 -15.34
CA TYR A 117 -4.58 -7.06 -14.46
C TYR A 117 -3.74 -6.67 -13.24
N GLU A 118 -3.77 -5.38 -12.89
CA GLU A 118 -3.06 -4.81 -11.75
C GLU A 118 -4.03 -4.13 -10.79
N GLN A 119 -4.10 -4.64 -9.56
CA GLN A 119 -4.84 -4.00 -8.48
C GLN A 119 -4.09 -4.22 -7.17
N ASN A 120 -3.44 -3.17 -6.71
CA ASN A 120 -2.61 -3.20 -5.51
C ASN A 120 -2.83 -1.91 -4.69
N PRO A 121 -3.69 -1.96 -3.66
CA PRO A 121 -4.03 -0.79 -2.85
C PRO A 121 -2.86 -0.24 -2.01
N LEU A 122 -1.89 -1.09 -1.66
CA LEU A 122 -0.79 -0.72 -0.77
C LEU A 122 0.48 -1.52 -1.11
N SER A 123 1.54 -0.80 -1.45
CA SER A 123 2.91 -1.33 -1.40
C SER A 123 3.68 -0.68 -0.26
N VAL A 124 4.61 -1.42 0.35
CA VAL A 124 5.48 -0.90 1.41
C VAL A 124 6.93 -1.22 1.10
N TYR A 125 7.76 -0.16 1.07
CA TYR A 125 9.21 -0.28 0.98
C TYR A 125 9.80 -0.27 2.39
N TYR A 126 10.67 -1.24 2.68
CA TYR A 126 11.39 -1.36 3.93
C TYR A 126 12.83 -0.89 3.71
N CYS A 127 13.16 0.25 4.30
CA CYS A 127 14.44 0.93 4.08
C CYS A 127 15.32 0.73 5.31
N TYR A 128 16.34 -0.13 5.16
CA TYR A 128 17.26 -0.45 6.23
C TYR A 128 18.45 0.50 6.25
N ALA A 129 19.00 0.73 7.44
CA ALA A 129 20.32 1.31 7.63
C ALA A 129 21.28 0.21 8.10
N VAL A 130 22.54 0.33 7.68
CA VAL A 130 23.63 -0.55 8.09
C VAL A 130 24.64 0.27 8.86
N GLU A 131 24.91 -0.16 10.09
CA GLU A 131 25.95 0.39 10.97
C GLU A 131 26.84 -0.78 11.43
N GLY A 132 28.08 -0.81 10.93
CA GLY A 132 28.98 -1.95 11.12
C GLY A 132 28.40 -3.22 10.51
N SER A 133 28.24 -4.27 11.32
CA SER A 133 27.64 -5.56 10.92
C SER A 133 26.13 -5.64 11.21
N THR A 134 25.51 -4.59 11.77
CA THR A 134 24.09 -4.61 12.15
C THR A 134 23.22 -3.94 11.09
N LYS A 135 22.14 -4.62 10.70
CA LYS A 135 21.08 -4.06 9.84
C LYS A 135 19.88 -3.70 10.71
N ARG A 136 19.38 -2.47 10.61
CA ARG A 136 18.20 -1.99 11.35
C ARG A 136 17.19 -1.34 10.41
N LEU A 137 15.90 -1.67 10.55
CA LEU A 137 14.84 -1.00 9.82
C LEU A 137 14.74 0.45 10.33
N LYS A 138 15.04 1.43 9.46
CA LYS A 138 15.10 2.85 9.85
C LYS A 138 13.86 3.62 9.41
N LYS A 139 13.39 3.38 8.18
CA LYS A 139 12.20 4.04 7.61
C LYS A 139 11.43 3.09 6.69
N CYS A 140 10.16 3.39 6.48
CA CYS A 140 9.37 2.77 5.44
C CYS A 140 8.79 3.82 4.49
N ILE A 141 8.49 3.41 3.27
CA ILE A 141 7.70 4.22 2.31
C ILE A 141 6.40 3.47 2.05
N ALA A 142 5.27 4.10 2.30
CA ALA A 142 3.96 3.59 1.91
C ALA A 142 3.61 4.16 0.54
N GLU A 143 3.22 3.29 -0.40
CA GLU A 143 2.67 3.68 -1.69
C GLU A 143 1.22 3.20 -1.75
N VAL A 144 0.29 4.16 -1.71
CA VAL A 144 -1.14 3.91 -1.62
C VAL A 144 -1.80 4.29 -2.93
N THR A 145 -2.52 3.36 -3.54
CA THR A 145 -3.27 3.58 -4.78
C THR A 145 -4.76 3.65 -4.46
N ASN A 146 -5.46 4.71 -4.87
CA ASN A 146 -6.91 4.78 -4.70
C ASN A 146 -7.64 4.10 -5.86
N THR A 147 -8.73 3.43 -5.50
CA THR A 147 -9.68 2.87 -6.46
C THR A 147 -11.03 3.54 -6.22
N PRO A 148 -11.73 4.06 -7.25
CA PRO A 148 -11.47 3.88 -8.68
C PRO A 148 -10.73 5.04 -9.39
N TRP A 149 -10.28 6.07 -8.68
CA TRP A 149 -9.83 7.33 -9.32
C TRP A 149 -8.43 7.29 -9.95
N GLY A 150 -7.64 6.24 -9.69
CA GLY A 150 -6.35 6.06 -10.35
C GLY A 150 -5.30 7.06 -9.90
N GLU A 151 -5.33 7.50 -8.65
CA GLU A 151 -4.32 8.34 -8.02
C GLU A 151 -3.48 7.49 -7.07
N ARG A 152 -2.19 7.76 -7.04
CA ARG A 152 -1.23 7.09 -6.17
C ARG A 152 -0.46 8.13 -5.37
N VAL A 153 -0.35 7.92 -4.06
CA VAL A 153 0.49 8.73 -3.19
C VAL A 153 1.54 7.86 -2.51
N SER A 154 2.79 8.31 -2.56
CA SER A 154 3.90 7.70 -1.84
C SER A 154 4.36 8.65 -0.74
N PHE A 155 4.59 8.15 0.47
CA PHE A 155 5.10 8.95 1.60
C PHE A 155 5.96 8.13 2.56
N VAL A 156 6.92 8.80 3.19
CA VAL A 156 7.81 8.18 4.19
C VAL A 156 7.10 8.12 5.55
N PHE A 157 7.30 7.05 6.30
CA PHE A 157 6.83 6.93 7.68
C PHE A 157 7.81 6.16 8.58
N ASP A 158 7.72 6.39 9.89
CA ASP A 158 8.39 5.59 10.91
C ASP A 158 7.69 4.23 11.13
N PRO A 159 8.38 3.10 10.97
CA PRO A 159 7.76 1.77 11.07
C PRO A 159 7.15 1.47 12.44
N HIS A 160 7.69 2.02 13.53
CA HIS A 160 7.20 1.71 14.88
C HIS A 160 5.85 2.35 15.17
N SER A 161 5.68 3.62 14.76
CA SER A 161 4.43 4.36 14.77
C SER A 161 4.65 5.71 14.13
N ASP A 162 3.77 6.10 13.21
CA ASP A 162 3.79 7.44 12.65
C ASP A 162 2.38 7.98 12.42
N LEU A 163 2.23 9.29 12.59
CA LEU A 163 0.99 10.01 12.32
C LEU A 163 1.18 10.85 11.06
N VAL A 164 0.44 10.50 10.01
CA VAL A 164 0.54 11.11 8.69
C VAL A 164 -0.81 11.71 8.32
N ALA A 165 -0.86 12.93 7.80
CA ALA A 165 -2.12 13.49 7.32
C ALA A 165 -2.69 12.62 6.19
N LYS A 166 -3.99 12.37 6.21
CA LYS A 166 -4.66 11.61 5.16
C LYS A 166 -4.55 12.36 3.83
N ALA A 167 -3.71 11.86 2.93
CA ALA A 167 -3.34 12.51 1.68
C ALA A 167 -4.06 11.97 0.43
N LEU A 168 -4.95 10.99 0.62
CA LEU A 168 -5.65 10.32 -0.48
C LEU A 168 -7.09 9.95 -0.12
N HIS A 169 -8.01 10.15 -1.07
CA HIS A 169 -9.41 9.75 -0.94
C HIS A 169 -9.55 8.25 -1.26
N VAL A 170 -9.22 7.42 -0.28
CA VAL A 170 -9.15 5.95 -0.42
C VAL A 170 -10.50 5.24 -0.46
N SER A 171 -11.62 5.93 -0.17
CA SER A 171 -12.95 5.34 -0.18
C SER A 171 -14.01 6.42 -0.41
N PRO A 172 -15.02 6.19 -1.27
CA PRO A 172 -16.15 7.12 -1.45
C PRO A 172 -17.05 7.25 -0.21
N PHE A 173 -16.79 6.48 0.84
CA PHE A 173 -17.53 6.52 2.10
C PHE A 173 -16.66 7.05 3.26
N MET A 174 -15.58 7.78 2.94
CA MET A 174 -14.69 8.43 3.90
C MET A 174 -14.24 9.78 3.34
N ASP A 175 -14.51 10.87 4.06
CA ASP A 175 -13.95 12.18 3.70
C ASP A 175 -12.41 12.22 3.78
N MET A 176 -11.82 13.35 3.41
CA MET A 176 -10.38 13.58 3.46
C MET A 176 -9.84 13.98 4.85
N LEU A 177 -10.73 14.18 5.82
CA LEU A 177 -10.35 14.69 7.13
C LEU A 177 -9.70 13.58 7.97
N GLY A 178 -8.79 14.02 8.83
CA GLY A 178 -8.07 13.14 9.75
C GLY A 178 -6.68 12.73 9.29
N SER A 179 -6.12 11.80 10.04
CA SER A 179 -4.75 11.31 9.91
C SER A 179 -4.70 9.78 9.97
N TRP A 180 -3.70 9.23 9.30
CA TRP A 180 -3.31 7.84 9.37
C TRP A 180 -2.32 7.64 10.49
N ASN A 181 -2.65 6.79 11.45
CA ASN A 181 -1.67 6.19 12.33
C ASN A 181 -1.26 4.85 11.72
N ILE A 182 -0.02 4.80 11.20
CA ILE A 182 0.55 3.67 10.47
C ILE A 182 1.66 3.00 11.26
N LYS A 183 1.67 1.67 11.23
CA LYS A 183 2.69 0.81 11.86
C LYS A 183 3.03 -0.34 10.93
N ALA A 184 4.30 -0.68 10.83
CA ALA A 184 4.79 -1.84 10.08
C ALA A 184 5.84 -2.57 10.92
N SER A 185 5.66 -3.87 11.14
CA SER A 185 6.68 -4.69 11.79
C SER A 185 7.87 -4.92 10.87
N ASP A 186 9.06 -5.14 11.43
CA ASP A 186 10.20 -5.64 10.66
C ASP A 186 9.84 -7.02 10.07
N PRO A 187 9.86 -7.20 8.72
CA PRO A 187 9.47 -8.46 8.09
C PRO A 187 10.41 -9.60 8.46
N GLY A 188 9.86 -10.67 9.03
CA GLY A 188 10.57 -11.92 9.34
C GLY A 188 9.69 -13.13 9.00
N GLU A 189 9.50 -14.06 9.94
CA GLU A 189 8.53 -15.14 9.75
C GLU A 189 7.08 -14.65 9.69
N ASN A 190 6.80 -13.57 10.42
CA ASN A 190 5.51 -12.91 10.44
C ASN A 190 5.67 -11.45 10.06
N LEU A 191 4.64 -10.92 9.42
CA LEU A 191 4.56 -9.55 8.98
C LEU A 191 3.21 -8.98 9.40
N THR A 192 3.22 -7.79 10.01
CA THR A 192 2.01 -7.06 10.35
C THR A 192 2.12 -5.61 9.90
N ILE A 193 1.10 -5.13 9.20
CA ILE A 193 0.90 -3.70 8.90
C ILE A 193 -0.44 -3.29 9.49
N SER A 194 -0.47 -2.19 10.23
CA SER A 194 -1.72 -1.62 10.77
C SER A 194 -1.84 -0.17 10.37
N ILE A 195 -3.01 0.20 9.86
CA ILE A 195 -3.37 1.56 9.51
C ILE A 195 -4.69 1.87 10.21
N SER A 196 -4.70 2.88 11.06
CA SER A 196 -5.93 3.40 11.66
C SER A 196 -6.15 4.85 11.24
N VAL A 197 -7.42 5.23 11.03
CA VAL A 197 -7.79 6.59 10.67
C VAL A 197 -8.37 7.28 11.88
N HIS A 198 -7.67 8.32 12.35
CA HIS A 198 -8.15 9.19 13.40
C HIS A 198 -8.83 10.42 12.77
N HIS A 199 -10.13 10.56 13.02
CA HIS A 199 -10.93 11.69 12.56
C HIS A 199 -11.18 12.67 13.71
N PRO A 200 -11.05 14.00 13.49
CA PRO A 200 -11.21 14.99 14.55
C PRO A 200 -12.57 14.91 15.27
N GLN A 201 -13.64 14.53 14.56
CA GLN A 201 -14.99 14.43 15.15
C GLN A 201 -15.41 13.01 15.55
N HIS A 202 -14.75 11.97 15.03
CA HIS A 202 -15.21 10.58 15.18
C HIS A 202 -14.17 9.67 15.85
N GLY A 203 -13.01 10.21 16.24
CA GLY A 203 -11.89 9.45 16.78
C GLY A 203 -11.40 8.37 15.81
N ASN A 204 -10.96 7.24 16.36
CA ASN A 204 -10.52 6.09 15.56
C ASN A 204 -11.72 5.35 14.95
N TYR A 205 -12.15 5.78 13.77
CA TYR A 205 -13.37 5.27 13.14
C TYR A 205 -13.14 4.21 12.05
N PHE A 206 -11.89 4.03 11.61
CA PHE A 206 -11.51 2.99 10.66
C PHE A 206 -10.17 2.36 11.03
N THR A 207 -10.05 1.04 10.84
CA THR A 207 -8.80 0.30 11.03
C THR A 207 -8.68 -0.76 9.94
N ALA A 208 -7.50 -0.86 9.35
CA ALA A 208 -7.10 -1.93 8.45
C ALA A 208 -5.82 -2.59 8.99
N THR A 209 -5.79 -3.91 9.02
CA THR A 209 -4.64 -4.68 9.48
C THR A 209 -4.33 -5.80 8.51
N LEU A 210 -3.12 -5.82 7.98
CA LEU A 210 -2.53 -6.98 7.30
C LEU A 210 -1.79 -7.82 8.33
N LYS A 211 -2.07 -9.13 8.37
CA LYS A 211 -1.22 -10.12 9.03
C LYS A 211 -0.86 -11.19 8.02
N ALA A 212 0.42 -11.41 7.79
CA ALA A 212 0.91 -12.40 6.84
C ALA A 212 2.06 -13.19 7.43
N LYS A 213 2.21 -14.43 6.94
CA LYS A 213 3.30 -15.34 7.30
C LYS A 213 4.15 -15.61 6.08
N LYS A 214 5.47 -15.62 6.25
CA LYS A 214 6.40 -16.04 5.21
C LYS A 214 6.17 -17.53 4.91
N LEU A 215 6.09 -17.86 3.63
CA LEU A 215 6.05 -19.25 3.18
C LEU A 215 7.47 -19.78 3.10
N SER A 216 7.66 -21.02 3.51
CA SER A 216 8.92 -21.73 3.29
C SER A 216 9.15 -21.86 1.79
N SER A 217 10.29 -21.38 1.34
CA SER A 217 10.72 -21.45 -0.04
C SER A 217 10.71 -22.90 -0.52
N SER A 218 9.83 -23.20 -1.46
CA SER A 218 9.80 -24.48 -2.18
C SER A 218 10.27 -24.20 -3.60
N PRO A 219 11.29 -24.92 -4.10
CA PRO A 219 11.78 -24.74 -5.47
C PRO A 219 10.73 -25.07 -6.55
N GLU A 220 9.59 -25.64 -6.16
CA GLU A 220 8.51 -26.01 -7.07
C GLU A 220 7.40 -24.96 -7.20
N LEU A 221 7.44 -23.87 -6.41
CA LEU A 221 6.35 -22.91 -6.35
C LEU A 221 6.45 -21.88 -7.49
N ASP A 222 5.67 -22.08 -8.55
CA ASP A 222 5.54 -21.10 -9.64
C ASP A 222 4.83 -19.82 -9.12
N HIS A 223 5.54 -18.70 -9.13
CA HIS A 223 5.04 -17.41 -8.65
C HIS A 223 3.79 -16.95 -9.41
N GLU A 224 3.70 -17.16 -10.73
CA GLU A 224 2.53 -16.75 -11.51
C GLU A 224 1.29 -17.55 -11.12
N VAL A 225 1.45 -18.85 -10.86
CA VAL A 225 0.36 -19.70 -10.35
C VAL A 225 0.00 -19.30 -8.92
N PHE A 226 0.99 -18.97 -8.09
CA PHE A 226 0.76 -18.51 -6.72
C PHE A 226 -0.04 -17.20 -6.68
N PHE A 227 0.21 -16.25 -7.58
CA PHE A 227 -0.53 -14.99 -7.66
C PHE A 227 -1.77 -15.03 -8.55
N TRP A 228 -2.13 -16.19 -9.10
CA TRP A 228 -3.24 -16.32 -10.05
C TRP A 228 -4.54 -15.70 -9.52
N LEU A 229 -5.03 -14.69 -10.26
CA LEU A 229 -6.23 -13.88 -9.97
C LEU A 229 -6.19 -13.13 -8.63
N MET A 230 -5.02 -12.97 -8.02
CA MET A 230 -4.88 -12.29 -6.73
C MET A 230 -5.31 -10.80 -6.82
N PRO A 231 -4.83 -10.00 -7.78
CA PRO A 231 -5.32 -8.63 -7.99
C PRO A 231 -6.84 -8.55 -8.26
N HIS A 232 -7.40 -9.47 -9.05
CA HIS A 232 -8.85 -9.54 -9.30
C HIS A 232 -9.64 -9.78 -8.03
N LYS A 233 -9.17 -10.70 -7.17
CA LYS A 233 -9.79 -10.95 -5.86
C LYS A 233 -9.81 -9.69 -5.01
N VAL A 234 -8.71 -8.94 -4.98
CA VAL A 234 -8.65 -7.65 -4.27
C VAL A 234 -9.68 -6.66 -4.84
N ALA A 235 -9.74 -6.51 -6.17
CA ALA A 235 -10.72 -5.63 -6.81
C ALA A 235 -12.16 -6.01 -6.45
N VAL A 236 -12.51 -7.30 -6.56
CA VAL A 236 -13.85 -7.82 -6.21
C VAL A 236 -14.20 -7.48 -4.76
N TRP A 237 -13.28 -7.70 -3.81
CA TRP A 237 -13.53 -7.37 -2.41
C TRP A 237 -13.74 -5.86 -2.18
N ILE A 238 -12.95 -4.99 -2.83
CA ILE A 238 -13.12 -3.53 -2.75
C ILE A 238 -14.51 -3.12 -3.23
N TYR A 239 -14.90 -3.52 -4.44
CA TYR A 239 -16.18 -3.13 -5.02
C TYR A 239 -17.37 -3.77 -4.30
N TRP A 240 -17.25 -5.02 -3.85
CA TRP A 240 -18.30 -5.70 -3.10
C TRP A 240 -18.60 -5.01 -1.76
N HIS A 241 -17.56 -4.60 -1.03
CA HIS A 241 -17.75 -3.87 0.23
C HIS A 241 -18.19 -2.43 0.03
N ALA A 242 -17.78 -1.78 -1.06
CA ALA A 242 -18.34 -0.49 -1.45
C ALA A 242 -19.85 -0.60 -1.71
N LEU A 243 -20.29 -1.62 -2.44
CA LEU A 243 -21.71 -1.87 -2.71
C LEU A 243 -22.50 -2.17 -1.43
N LYS A 244 -21.95 -2.97 -0.51
CA LYS A 244 -22.56 -3.23 0.80
C LYS A 244 -22.73 -1.97 1.65
N LEU A 245 -21.76 -1.05 1.62
CA LEU A 245 -21.87 0.23 2.34
C LEU A 245 -22.92 1.14 1.71
N TRP A 246 -22.98 1.16 0.38
CA TRP A 246 -24.03 1.87 -0.35
C TRP A 246 -25.43 1.35 0.00
N TRP A 247 -25.63 0.02 0.02
CA TRP A 247 -26.90 -0.60 0.47
C TRP A 247 -27.24 -0.29 1.94
N LYS A 248 -26.25 -0.02 2.78
CA LYS A 248 -26.44 0.44 4.16
C LYS A 248 -26.72 1.95 4.26
N ASN A 249 -26.98 2.63 3.14
CA ASN A 249 -27.23 4.07 3.05
C ASN A 249 -26.09 4.92 3.63
N VAL A 250 -24.84 4.44 3.56
CA VAL A 250 -23.68 5.27 3.93
C VAL A 250 -23.50 6.37 2.89
N ARG A 251 -23.41 7.62 3.34
CA ARG A 251 -23.29 8.79 2.47
C ARG A 251 -22.07 8.67 1.56
N PHE A 252 -22.31 8.82 0.26
CA PHE A 252 -21.27 8.95 -0.75
C PHE A 252 -20.64 10.35 -0.68
N VAL A 253 -19.32 10.41 -0.67
CA VAL A 253 -18.50 11.63 -0.69
C VAL A 253 -17.80 11.69 -2.04
N GLN A 254 -18.00 12.78 -2.78
CA GLN A 254 -17.37 12.99 -4.08
C GLN A 254 -15.86 13.18 -3.89
N HIS A 255 -15.08 12.66 -4.84
CA HIS A 255 -13.62 12.84 -4.82
C HIS A 255 -13.24 14.33 -4.83
N PRO A 256 -12.30 14.76 -3.96
CA PRO A 256 -11.96 16.16 -3.80
C PRO A 256 -11.46 16.82 -5.08
N ARG A 257 -10.82 16.08 -6.00
CA ARG A 257 -10.34 16.60 -7.30
C ARG A 257 -11.36 17.40 -8.12
N TYR A 258 -12.66 17.15 -7.92
CA TYR A 258 -13.73 17.82 -8.66
C TYR A 258 -14.19 19.14 -8.02
N ASN A 259 -14.00 19.29 -6.70
CA ASN A 259 -14.55 20.41 -5.93
C ASN A 259 -13.46 21.27 -5.29
N ILE A 260 -12.30 20.69 -4.99
CA ILE A 260 -11.19 21.29 -4.25
C ILE A 260 -9.89 20.93 -4.99
N PRO A 261 -9.42 21.76 -5.93
CA PRO A 261 -8.18 21.48 -6.67
C PRO A 261 -6.94 21.49 -5.74
N THR A 262 -7.00 22.22 -4.63
CA THR A 262 -5.92 22.40 -3.64
C THR A 262 -5.83 21.30 -2.59
N TYR A 263 -6.56 20.20 -2.74
CA TYR A 263 -6.67 19.18 -1.69
C TYR A 263 -5.33 18.49 -1.35
N LYS A 264 -4.38 18.46 -2.30
CA LYS A 264 -3.04 17.90 -2.10
C LYS A 264 -2.20 18.85 -1.24
N GLU A 265 -2.24 20.14 -1.53
CA GLU A 265 -1.56 21.20 -0.77
C GLU A 265 -2.14 21.32 0.64
N GLU A 266 -3.45 21.16 0.80
CA GLU A 266 -4.11 21.09 2.11
C GLU A 266 -3.68 19.86 2.90
N ALA A 267 -3.47 18.72 2.24
CA ALA A 267 -2.91 17.53 2.90
C ALA A 267 -1.47 17.76 3.39
N LEU A 268 -0.63 18.40 2.57
CA LEU A 268 0.74 18.78 2.97
C LEU A 268 0.75 19.75 4.14
N THR A 269 -0.11 20.77 4.10
CA THR A 269 -0.21 21.77 5.18
C THR A 269 -0.63 21.10 6.48
N ARG A 270 -1.63 20.21 6.44
CA ARG A 270 -2.05 19.42 7.61
C ARG A 270 -0.92 18.52 8.13
N ASP A 271 -0.15 17.87 7.26
CA ASP A 271 0.97 17.02 7.69
C ASP A 271 2.04 17.84 8.41
N ARG A 272 2.38 19.02 7.88
CA ARG A 272 3.31 19.95 8.54
C ARG A 272 2.82 20.35 9.92
N THR A 273 1.53 20.69 10.06
CA THR A 273 0.95 21.00 11.38
C THR A 273 1.05 19.83 12.34
N LEU A 274 0.77 18.59 11.88
CA LEU A 274 0.92 17.39 12.71
C LEU A 274 2.37 17.17 13.16
N GLN A 275 3.34 17.45 12.30
CA GLN A 275 4.76 17.32 12.63
C GLN A 275 5.24 18.40 13.62
N CYS A 276 4.80 19.66 13.45
CA CYS A 276 5.15 20.75 14.36
C CYS A 276 4.51 20.59 15.73
N CYS A 277 3.29 20.06 15.80
CA CYS A 277 2.55 19.86 17.05
C CYS A 277 2.83 18.48 17.71
N GLY A 278 3.87 17.76 17.29
CA GLY A 278 4.10 16.35 17.63
C GLY A 278 4.16 16.06 19.14
N PHE A 279 3.39 15.06 19.58
CA PHE A 279 3.46 14.38 20.89
C PHE A 279 3.13 15.21 22.15
N SER A 280 2.12 16.09 22.12
CA SER A 280 1.47 16.47 23.39
C SER A 280 0.50 15.35 23.81
N ASP A 281 1.07 14.29 24.38
CA ASP A 281 0.35 13.33 25.21
C ASP A 281 -0.07 14.10 26.46
N ASP A 282 -1.23 14.76 26.45
CA ASP A 282 -1.81 15.23 27.69
C ASP A 282 -3.34 15.21 27.65
N ASN A 283 -3.82 14.31 28.48
CA ASN A 283 -5.18 14.08 28.88
C ASN A 283 -5.70 15.33 29.61
N ARG A 284 -6.12 16.37 28.88
CA ARG A 284 -6.82 17.51 29.48
C ARG A 284 -8.04 17.91 28.67
N HIS A 285 -9.16 17.67 29.31
CA HIS A 285 -10.46 18.29 29.16
C HIS A 285 -10.58 19.42 28.12
N LEU A 286 -11.56 19.24 27.25
CA LEU A 286 -12.31 20.29 26.55
C LEU A 286 -12.47 21.53 27.43
N GLN A 287 -11.74 22.60 27.13
CA GLN A 287 -12.24 23.97 27.05
C GLN A 287 -11.10 24.93 26.64
N HIS A 288 -11.43 25.80 25.68
CA HIS A 288 -10.65 26.95 25.20
C HIS A 288 -9.28 26.71 24.55
N ARG A 289 -9.26 26.76 23.22
CA ARG A 289 -8.07 27.19 22.44
C ARG A 289 -8.51 27.85 21.13
N GLU A 290 -8.87 29.13 21.22
CA GLU A 290 -9.03 30.03 20.06
C GLU A 290 -7.86 31.03 19.93
N SER A 291 -6.76 30.87 20.67
CA SER A 291 -5.66 31.87 20.68
C SER A 291 -4.26 31.41 20.25
N ASP A 292 -4.05 30.15 19.85
CA ASP A 292 -2.69 29.64 19.58
C ASP A 292 -2.43 29.39 18.08
N GLN A 293 -3.06 30.16 17.18
CA GLN A 293 -2.89 29.98 15.72
C GLN A 293 -1.65 30.70 15.13
N ASN A 294 -0.91 31.47 15.94
CA ASN A 294 0.18 32.33 15.45
C ASN A 294 1.60 31.97 15.92
N CYS A 295 1.81 30.88 16.66
CA CYS A 295 3.13 30.62 17.29
C CYS A 295 4.06 29.62 16.57
N CYS A 296 3.78 29.19 15.33
CA CYS A 296 4.56 28.11 14.71
C CYS A 296 5.19 28.42 13.33
N LEU A 297 5.24 29.69 12.91
CA LEU A 297 5.80 30.04 11.60
C LEU A 297 7.30 30.32 11.58
N ASP A 298 7.95 30.46 12.73
CA ASP A 298 9.38 30.75 12.80
C ASP A 298 10.11 29.67 13.63
N GLU A 299 11.11 29.06 12.98
CA GLU A 299 12.15 28.21 13.58
C GLU A 299 11.77 26.82 14.13
N VAL A 300 11.36 25.89 13.25
CA VAL A 300 11.81 24.50 13.38
C VAL A 300 12.21 23.99 12.01
N SER A 301 13.50 23.68 11.83
CA SER A 301 14.02 22.90 10.71
C SER A 301 13.55 21.44 10.81
N SER A 302 12.24 21.20 10.81
CA SER A 302 11.69 19.87 10.59
C SER A 302 11.79 19.64 9.08
N LYS A 303 12.63 18.68 8.66
CA LYS A 303 12.62 18.22 7.27
C LYS A 303 11.18 17.76 6.98
N ASN A 304 10.47 18.52 6.14
CA ASN A 304 9.10 18.18 5.72
C ASN A 304 9.06 16.70 5.30
N ARG A 305 8.02 15.97 5.71
CA ARG A 305 7.78 14.62 5.21
C ARG A 305 7.72 14.65 3.69
N TRP A 306 8.40 13.70 3.06
CA TRP A 306 8.33 13.53 1.62
C TRP A 306 6.99 12.91 1.22
N PHE A 307 6.33 13.53 0.25
CA PHE A 307 5.17 13.00 -0.46
C PHE A 307 5.37 13.10 -1.97
N ARG A 308 4.87 12.11 -2.72
CA ARG A 308 4.83 12.11 -4.18
C ARG A 308 3.47 11.61 -4.65
N TRP A 309 2.75 12.45 -5.40
CA TRP A 309 1.52 12.05 -6.10
C TRP A 309 1.85 11.70 -7.55
N ARG A 310 1.25 10.64 -8.05
CA ARG A 310 1.30 10.21 -9.45
C ARG A 310 -0.07 9.70 -9.86
N ASP A 311 -0.36 9.74 -11.15
CA ASP A 311 -1.50 9.00 -11.69
C ASP A 311 -1.11 7.53 -11.83
N ALA A 312 -1.92 6.64 -11.28
CA ALA A 312 -1.83 5.21 -11.53
C ALA A 312 -2.45 4.93 -12.90
N LYS A 313 -1.91 3.94 -13.61
CA LYS A 313 -2.49 3.50 -14.87
C LYS A 313 -3.93 3.05 -14.65
N TRP A 314 -4.84 3.76 -15.30
CA TRP A 314 -6.24 3.44 -15.32
C TRP A 314 -6.71 3.33 -16.78
N PRO A 315 -7.38 2.24 -17.18
CA PRO A 315 -7.81 1.13 -16.34
C PRO A 315 -6.65 0.24 -15.84
N TRP A 316 -6.95 -0.56 -14.82
CA TRP A 316 -6.09 -1.50 -14.10
C TRP A 316 -5.49 -2.59 -15.02
N SER A 317 -4.63 -2.23 -15.97
CA SER A 317 -4.10 -3.11 -17.03
C SER A 317 -2.61 -2.93 -17.28
#